data_AF-A0A377DNU4-F1
#
_entry.id   AF-A0A377DNU4-F1
#
_cell.length_a   1.000
_cell.length_b   1.000
_cell.length_c   1.000
_cell.angle_alpha   90.00
_cell.angle_beta   90.00
_cell.angle_gamma   90.00
#
_symmetry.space_group_name_H-M   'P 1'
#
loop_
_entity.id
_entity.type
_entity.pdbx_description
1 polymer ?
#
loop_
_entity_poly.entity_id
_entity_poly.type
_entity_poly.pdbx_seq_one_letter_code
_entity_poly.pdbx_strand_id
1 'polypeptide(L)'
;MATAELVLNRLDELAQYFPHGLEYKVAYETTSFVKASIEDVVKTLLEAIALVFLVMYLFLQNFRATLIPTIAVPVVLMGNLLRTLRLRLQRQHLNHVRDGAGDRSAGG
;
A
#
# COMPACT_ATOMS: atom_id res chain seq x y z
N MET A 1 -7.04 -8.29 -4.21
CA MET A 1 -8.02 -7.19 -4.10
C MET A 1 -9.44 -7.60 -4.49
N ALA A 2 -9.64 -8.54 -5.43
CA ALA A 2 -11.00 -8.99 -5.83
C ALA A 2 -11.82 -9.75 -4.76
N THR A 3 -11.18 -10.29 -3.73
CA THR A 3 -11.86 -11.02 -2.64
C THR A 3 -12.50 -10.11 -1.60
N ALA A 4 -12.06 -8.86 -1.47
CA ALA A 4 -12.58 -7.93 -0.47
C ALA A 4 -13.98 -7.41 -0.85
N GLU A 5 -14.21 -7.11 -2.12
CA GLU A 5 -15.51 -6.63 -2.63
C GLU A 5 -16.61 -7.71 -2.55
N LEU A 6 -16.25 -8.97 -2.81
CA LEU A 6 -17.17 -10.11 -2.69
C LEU A 6 -17.63 -10.36 -1.24
N VAL A 7 -16.76 -10.09 -0.25
CA VAL A 7 -17.10 -10.25 1.16
C VAL A 7 -18.01 -9.11 1.64
N LEU A 8 -17.76 -7.88 1.18
CA LEU A 8 -18.58 -6.71 1.52
C LEU A 8 -20.03 -6.82 0.99
N ASN A 9 -20.19 -7.27 -0.26
CA ASN A 9 -21.53 -7.47 -0.84
C ASN A 9 -22.33 -8.59 -0.16
N ARG A 10 -21.66 -9.61 0.41
CA ARG A 10 -22.32 -10.66 1.19
C ARG A 10 -22.70 -10.19 2.60
N LEU A 11 -21.95 -9.25 3.16
CA LEU A 11 -22.24 -8.65 4.46
C LEU A 11 -23.49 -7.75 4.44
N ASP A 12 -23.76 -7.06 3.33
CA ASP A 12 -24.98 -6.25 3.16
C ASP A 12 -26.26 -7.09 3.05
N GLU A 13 -26.21 -8.26 2.39
CA GLU A 13 -27.36 -9.20 2.33
C GLU A 13 -27.69 -9.79 3.72
N LEU A 14 -26.66 -9.99 4.56
CA LEU A 14 -26.80 -10.56 5.91
C LEU A 14 -27.18 -9.51 6.96
N ALA A 15 -26.91 -8.23 6.71
CA ALA A 15 -27.28 -7.10 7.59
C ALA A 15 -28.79 -6.98 7.82
N GLN A 16 -29.60 -7.43 6.86
CA GLN A 16 -31.07 -7.32 6.90
C GLN A 16 -31.74 -8.33 7.86
N TYR A 17 -31.00 -9.33 8.35
CA TYR A 17 -31.48 -10.35 9.29
C TYR A 17 -30.97 -10.19 10.72
N PHE A 18 -30.18 -9.15 11.05
CA PHE A 18 -29.70 -8.96 12.42
C PHE A 18 -30.82 -8.37 13.31
N PRO A 19 -31.32 -9.13 14.30
CA PRO A 19 -32.33 -8.65 15.24
C PRO A 19 -31.71 -7.72 16.28
N HIS A 20 -32.53 -6.80 16.79
CA HIS A 20 -32.21 -5.80 17.79
C HIS A 20 -31.36 -6.34 18.96
N GLY A 21 -30.16 -5.79 19.15
CA GLY A 21 -29.63 -5.58 20.50
C GLY A 21 -28.33 -6.28 20.92
N LEU A 22 -27.51 -6.85 20.03
CA LEU A 22 -26.25 -7.49 20.45
C LEU A 22 -25.08 -7.15 19.49
N GLU A 23 -23.97 -6.71 20.10
CA GLU A 23 -22.60 -6.70 19.56
C GLU A 23 -22.00 -5.48 18.84
N TYR A 24 -22.47 -4.25 19.10
CA TYR A 24 -21.61 -3.07 18.86
C TYR A 24 -20.50 -2.90 19.92
N LYS A 25 -20.46 -3.75 20.95
CA LYS A 25 -19.63 -3.59 22.15
C LYS A 25 -18.37 -4.47 22.23
N VAL A 26 -18.07 -5.32 21.24
CA VAL A 26 -16.94 -6.27 21.34
C VAL A 26 -15.81 -6.03 20.31
N ALA A 27 -16.01 -5.19 19.29
CA ALA A 27 -14.96 -4.82 18.32
C ALA A 27 -14.41 -3.39 18.50
N TYR A 28 -14.71 -2.71 19.62
CA TYR A 28 -14.30 -1.32 19.87
C TYR A 28 -13.00 -1.16 20.69
N GLU A 29 -12.60 -2.18 21.45
CA GLU A 29 -11.46 -2.09 22.38
C GLU A 29 -10.08 -2.21 21.69
N THR A 30 -10.00 -2.77 20.47
CA THR A 30 -8.76 -2.75 19.64
C THR A 30 -8.82 -1.76 18.48
N THR A 31 -10.01 -1.41 18.00
CA THR A 31 -10.18 -0.37 16.97
C THR A 31 -9.93 1.04 17.51
N SER A 32 -10.06 1.28 18.82
CA SER A 32 -9.68 2.58 19.40
C SER A 32 -8.20 2.89 19.22
N PHE A 33 -7.31 1.91 19.48
CA PHE A 33 -5.87 2.06 19.26
C PHE A 33 -5.51 2.23 17.78
N VAL A 34 -6.17 1.47 16.91
CA VAL A 34 -5.97 1.59 15.45
C VAL A 34 -6.50 2.93 14.94
N LYS A 35 -7.65 3.40 15.42
CA LYS A 35 -8.23 4.69 15.04
C LYS A 35 -7.35 5.86 15.48
N ALA A 36 -6.84 5.83 16.72
CA ALA A 36 -5.89 6.81 17.21
C ALA A 36 -4.59 6.81 16.38
N SER A 37 -4.05 5.62 16.09
CA SER A 37 -2.86 5.48 15.24
C SER A 37 -3.08 5.99 13.82
N ILE A 38 -4.28 5.77 13.24
CA ILE A 38 -4.63 6.29 11.92
C ILE A 38 -4.74 7.82 11.96
N GLU A 39 -5.38 8.39 12.97
CA GLU A 39 -5.52 9.84 13.12
C GLU A 39 -4.15 10.51 13.23
N ASP A 40 -3.26 9.97 14.06
CA ASP A 40 -1.89 10.48 14.24
C ASP A 40 -1.05 10.34 12.96
N VAL A 41 -1.15 9.20 12.26
CA VAL A 41 -0.45 8.99 10.98
C VAL A 41 -0.99 9.92 9.89
N VAL A 42 -2.31 10.14 9.83
CA VAL A 42 -2.93 11.07 8.86
C VAL A 42 -2.49 12.50 9.14
N LYS A 43 -2.44 12.91 10.41
CA LYS A 43 -1.91 14.23 10.79
C LYS A 43 -0.45 14.39 10.39
N THR A 44 0.37 13.38 10.67
CA THR A 44 1.80 13.37 10.29
C THR A 44 1.99 13.40 8.77
N LEU A 45 1.12 12.70 8.03
CA LEU A 45 1.14 12.69 6.57
C LEU A 45 0.80 14.08 6.00
N LEU A 46 -0.22 14.75 6.54
CA LEU A 46 -0.59 16.11 6.16
C LEU A 46 0.53 17.10 6.48
N GLU A 47 1.13 17.01 7.67
CA GLU A 47 2.28 17.84 8.07
C GLU A 47 3.47 17.62 7.13
N ALA A 48 3.79 16.37 6.78
CA ALA A 48 4.86 16.05 5.84
C ALA A 48 4.61 16.61 4.44
N ILE A 49 3.38 16.50 3.92
CA ILE A 49 3.01 17.08 2.62
C ILE A 49 3.16 18.60 2.66
N ALA A 50 2.65 19.26 3.71
CA ALA A 50 2.77 20.70 3.88
C ALA A 50 4.23 21.17 3.95
N LEU A 51 5.09 20.44 4.67
CA LEU A 51 6.53 20.73 4.75
C LEU A 51 7.23 20.56 3.40
N VAL A 52 6.89 19.54 2.62
CA VAL A 52 7.43 19.38 1.25
C VAL A 52 7.02 20.55 0.36
N PHE A 53 5.74 20.96 0.41
CA PHE A 53 5.29 22.15 -0.30
C PHE A 53 6.07 23.41 0.11
N LEU A 54 6.29 23.60 1.41
CA LEU A 54 7.02 24.76 1.93
C LEU A 54 8.47 24.79 1.45
N VAL A 55 9.20 23.67 1.55
CA VAL A 55 10.61 23.58 1.11
C VAL A 55 10.71 23.79 -0.40
N MET A 56 9.81 23.21 -1.19
CA MET A 56 9.79 23.38 -2.65
C MET A 56 9.38 24.79 -3.08
N TYR A 57 8.47 25.45 -2.35
CA TYR A 57 8.08 26.83 -2.59
C TYR A 57 9.24 27.80 -2.27
N LEU A 58 9.92 27.60 -1.13
CA LEU A 58 11.02 28.46 -0.69
C LEU A 58 12.24 28.35 -1.63
N PHE A 59 12.49 27.18 -2.20
CA PHE A 59 13.59 26.99 -3.15
C PHE A 59 13.35 27.66 -4.51
N LEU A 60 12.09 27.76 -4.97
CA LEU A 60 11.79 28.07 -6.37
C LEU A 60 11.05 29.39 -6.59
N GLN A 61 10.42 29.99 -5.56
CA GLN A 61 9.63 31.24 -5.63
C GLN A 61 8.55 31.27 -6.75
N ASN A 62 8.32 30.16 -7.45
CA ASN A 62 7.50 30.02 -8.64
C ASN A 62 6.64 28.76 -8.53
N PHE A 63 5.32 28.95 -8.44
CA PHE A 63 4.30 27.88 -8.30
C PHE A 63 4.40 26.76 -9.36
N ARG A 64 4.89 27.09 -10.56
CA ARG A 64 5.05 26.13 -11.66
C ARG A 64 6.07 25.03 -11.35
N ALA A 65 7.12 25.35 -10.61
CA ALA A 65 8.19 24.40 -10.32
C ALA A 65 7.86 23.48 -9.14
N THR A 66 6.91 23.85 -8.28
CA THR A 66 6.43 23.03 -7.14
C THR A 66 5.50 21.90 -7.58
N LEU A 67 4.77 22.05 -8.69
CA LEU A 67 3.91 20.99 -9.23
C LEU A 67 4.69 19.77 -9.75
N ILE A 68 5.93 19.99 -10.21
CA ILE A 68 6.82 18.95 -10.75
C ILE A 68 7.13 17.88 -9.67
N PRO A 69 7.67 18.23 -8.48
CA PRO A 69 7.99 17.25 -7.46
C PRO A 69 6.75 16.57 -6.86
N THR A 70 5.62 17.27 -6.70
CA THR A 70 4.38 16.67 -6.17
C THR A 70 3.87 15.52 -7.03
N ILE A 71 3.99 15.61 -8.35
CA ILE A 71 3.61 14.55 -9.30
C ILE A 71 4.74 13.52 -9.44
N ALA A 72 6.00 13.95 -9.35
CA ALA A 72 7.16 13.05 -9.47
C ALA A 72 7.23 12.02 -8.33
N VAL A 73 6.94 12.41 -7.08
CA VAL A 73 6.96 11.50 -5.91
C VAL A 73 6.08 10.25 -6.11
N PRO A 74 4.77 10.36 -6.43
CA PRO A 74 3.94 9.18 -6.67
C PRO A 74 4.37 8.38 -7.91
N VAL A 75 4.83 9.04 -8.98
CA VAL A 75 5.30 8.38 -10.20
C VAL A 75 6.56 7.55 -9.93
N VAL A 76 7.49 8.03 -9.10
CA VAL A 76 8.71 7.29 -8.74
C VAL A 76 8.39 6.05 -7.90
N LEU A 77 7.43 6.12 -6.98
CA LEU A 77 6.99 4.96 -6.19
C LEU A 77 6.38 3.88 -7.10
N MET A 78 5.50 4.27 -8.02
CA MET A 78 4.94 3.38 -9.05
C MET A 78 6.03 2.80 -9.95
N GLY A 79 6.97 3.63 -10.41
CA GLY A 79 8.09 3.21 -11.27
C GLY A 79 9.02 2.22 -10.56
N ASN A 80 9.28 2.41 -9.27
CA ASN A 80 10.09 1.49 -8.47
C ASN A 80 9.41 0.13 -8.31
N LEU A 81 8.09 0.12 -8.06
CA LEU A 81 7.30 -1.11 -7.98
C LEU A 81 7.30 -1.84 -9.32
N LEU A 82 7.07 -1.13 -10.42
CA LEU A 82 7.10 -1.69 -11.77
C LEU A 82 8.48 -2.29 -12.13
N ARG A 83 9.56 -1.56 -11.84
CA ARG A 83 10.94 -2.02 -12.04
C ARG A 83 11.23 -3.30 -11.25
N THR A 84 10.81 -3.34 -10.00
CA THR A 84 11.03 -4.49 -9.11
C THR A 84 10.21 -5.70 -9.57
N LEU A 85 8.96 -5.48 -10.01
CA LEU A 85 8.10 -6.55 -10.51
C LEU A 85 8.67 -7.16 -11.80
N ARG A 86 9.17 -6.32 -12.72
CA ARG A 86 9.84 -6.78 -13.94
C ARG A 86 11.06 -7.66 -13.62
N LEU A 87 11.86 -7.27 -12.63
CA LEU A 87 13.01 -8.07 -12.17
C LEU A 87 12.60 -9.40 -11.53
N ARG A 88 11.49 -9.44 -10.79
CA ARG A 88 10.96 -10.69 -10.23
C ARG A 88 10.48 -11.65 -11.32
N LEU A 89 9.81 -11.15 -12.35
CA LEU A 89 9.37 -11.97 -13.48
C LEU A 89 10.56 -12.54 -14.27
N GLN A 90 11.62 -11.74 -14.46
CA GLN A 90 12.83 -12.21 -15.14
C GLN A 90 13.65 -13.19 -14.27
N ARG A 91 13.60 -13.07 -12.94
CA ARG A 91 14.25 -14.04 -12.03
C ARG A 91 13.55 -15.41 -11.99
N GLN A 92 12.23 -15.48 -12.17
CA GLN A 92 11.52 -16.76 -12.19
C GLN A 92 11.94 -17.64 -13.37
N HIS A 93 12.22 -17.05 -14.52
CA HIS A 93 12.73 -17.78 -15.70
C HIS A 93 14.13 -18.38 -15.52
N LEU A 94 15.00 -17.77 -14.69
CA LEU A 94 16.37 -18.23 -14.45
C LEU A 94 16.47 -19.28 -13.33
N ASN A 95 15.57 -19.25 -12.34
CA ASN A 95 15.58 -20.23 -11.26
C ASN A 95 15.22 -21.63 -11.76
N HIS A 96 14.25 -21.75 -12.68
CA HIS A 96 13.85 -23.05 -13.24
C HIS A 96 14.98 -23.76 -14.02
N VAL A 97 15.92 -23.02 -14.61
CA VAL A 97 17.08 -23.58 -15.32
C VAL A 97 18.24 -23.93 -14.37
N ARG A 98 18.38 -23.20 -13.25
CA ARG A 98 19.44 -23.45 -12.27
C ARG A 98 19.16 -24.67 -11.40
N ASP A 99 17.89 -24.93 -11.09
CA ASP A 99 17.49 -26.10 -10.27
C ASP A 99 17.76 -27.43 -11.01
N GLY A 100 17.67 -27.46 -12.35
CA GLY A 100 18.01 -28.65 -13.15
C GLY A 100 19.51 -28.87 -13.40
N ALA A 101 20.36 -27.87 -13.15
CA ALA A 101 21.81 -27.96 -13.37
C ALA A 101 22.58 -28.38 -12.11
N GLY A 102 22.03 -28.17 -10.90
CA GLY A 102 22.66 -28.54 -9.64
C GLY A 102 22.64 -30.05 -9.33
N ASP A 103 21.64 -30.78 -9.85
CA ASP A 103 21.44 -32.20 -9.57
C ASP A 103 22.43 -33.12 -10.34
N ARG A 104 23.00 -32.65 -11.46
CA ARG A 104 23.91 -33.44 -12.29
C ARG A 104 25.38 -33.39 -11.86
N SER A 105 25.74 -32.53 -10.91
CA SER A 105 27.14 -32.34 -10.49
C SER A 105 27.45 -32.95 -9.12
N ALA A 106 26.46 -33.51 -8.42
CA ALA A 106 26.63 -34.14 -7.11
C ALA A 106 26.67 -35.69 -7.16
N GLY A 107 26.57 -36.29 -8.35
CA GLY A 107 26.50 -37.74 -8.56
C GLY A 107 27.61 -38.31 -9.45
N GLY A 108 28.81 -37.70 -9.47
CA GLY A 108 29.99 -38.16 -10.21
C GLY A 108 31.21 -38.30 -9.32
#